data_AF-A0A803L917-F1
#
_entry.id   AF-A0A803L917-F1
#
_cell.length_a   1.000
_cell.length_b   1.000
_cell.length_c   1.000
_cell.angle_alpha   90.00
_cell.angle_beta   90.00
_cell.angle_gamma   90.00
#
_symmetry.space_group_name_H-M   'P 1'
#
loop_
_entity.id
_entity.type
_entity.pdbx_description
1 polymer ?
#
loop_
_entity_poly.entity_id
_entity_poly.type
_entity_poly.pdbx_seq_one_letter_code
_entity_poly.pdbx_strand_id
1 'polypeptide(L)'
;MGNLFCCAQVGQSKVAIKENFGRFSEDNVFVNVVASIQYRALADKASDAFYKLTNTRSQIQAYVYDVIRASVPKLNLDDVFEQKDEIARAVEDELQKAMSSYGYEIVQTLIVDIEPDKHVKHAMNEINAAARLRVAANEKAEAEKILQIKRAEGEAESKYLSGMGIARQRQAIVDGLRDSVLGFSENVPGTSAKDVMDMVLVTQYFDTMKDIGASSSKSSTVFIPHGPGAVRDVASQIRNGLLQAQNMHQ
;
A
#
# COMPACT_ATOMS: atom_id res chain seq x y z
N MET A 1 -19.04 -21.29 -75.68
CA MET A 1 -18.57 -19.93 -75.33
C MET A 1 -18.53 -19.84 -73.82
N GLY A 2 -17.44 -20.30 -73.21
CA GLY A 2 -17.25 -20.24 -71.77
C GLY A 2 -16.59 -18.93 -71.40
N ASN A 3 -17.33 -18.03 -70.74
CA ASN A 3 -16.72 -16.90 -70.06
C ASN A 3 -16.00 -17.46 -68.83
N LEU A 4 -14.66 -17.52 -68.93
CA LEU A 4 -13.78 -17.69 -67.79
C LEU A 4 -14.01 -16.50 -66.84
N PHE A 5 -14.84 -16.70 -65.82
CA PHE A 5 -14.83 -15.87 -64.63
C PHE A 5 -13.48 -16.10 -63.96
N CYS A 6 -12.51 -15.26 -64.30
CA CYS A 6 -11.22 -15.22 -63.63
C CYS A 6 -11.48 -14.65 -62.23
N CYS A 7 -11.67 -15.53 -61.25
CA CYS A 7 -11.61 -15.17 -59.83
C CYS A 7 -10.17 -14.76 -59.50
N ALA A 8 -9.80 -13.52 -59.84
CA ALA A 8 -8.64 -12.87 -59.28
C ALA A 8 -8.96 -12.63 -57.79
N GLN A 9 -8.55 -13.57 -56.95
CA GLN A 9 -8.67 -13.46 -55.50
C GLN A 9 -7.78 -12.28 -55.08
N VAL A 10 -8.39 -11.12 -54.82
CA VAL A 10 -7.66 -9.91 -54.42
C VAL A 10 -7.09 -10.16 -53.02
N GLY A 11 -5.83 -10.58 -52.97
CA GLY A 11 -5.10 -10.73 -51.72
C GLY A 11 -4.99 -9.39 -51.00
N GLN A 12 -5.29 -9.37 -49.70
CA GLN A 12 -5.04 -8.20 -48.87
C GLN A 12 -3.53 -7.95 -48.80
N SER A 13 -3.11 -6.75 -49.18
CA SER A 13 -1.70 -6.35 -49.12
C SER A 13 -1.44 -5.59 -47.84
N LYS A 14 -0.41 -6.02 -47.09
CA LYS A 14 0.03 -5.36 -45.86
C LYS A 14 1.33 -4.59 -46.10
N VAL A 15 1.36 -3.34 -45.68
CA VAL A 15 2.58 -2.54 -45.66
C VAL A 15 2.86 -2.09 -44.24
N ALA A 16 4.06 -2.39 -43.77
CA ALA A 16 4.61 -1.84 -42.55
C ALA A 16 5.55 -0.69 -42.93
N ILE A 17 5.34 0.47 -42.33
CA ILE A 17 6.14 1.67 -42.53
C ILE A 17 6.79 1.98 -41.18
N LYS A 18 8.12 2.07 -41.17
CA LYS A 18 8.89 2.55 -40.02
C LYS A 18 9.60 3.82 -40.45
N GLU A 19 9.16 4.95 -39.92
CA GLU A 19 9.71 6.26 -40.25
C GLU A 19 10.13 6.99 -38.99
N ASN A 20 11.21 7.76 -39.12
CA ASN A 20 11.72 8.63 -38.07
C ASN A 20 11.17 10.04 -38.29
N PHE A 21 10.48 10.58 -37.29
CA PHE A 21 9.91 11.91 -37.34
C PHE A 21 10.68 12.84 -36.39
N GLY A 22 11.08 13.99 -36.91
CA GLY A 22 11.89 14.98 -36.21
C GLY A 22 11.21 16.34 -36.10
N ARG A 23 11.25 16.86 -34.87
CA ARG A 23 10.74 18.15 -34.36
C ARG A 23 9.29 18.13 -33.87
N PHE A 24 9.18 17.78 -32.61
CA PHE A 24 8.04 18.04 -31.73
C PHE A 24 8.26 19.40 -31.05
N SER A 25 7.20 20.19 -30.86
CA SER A 25 7.31 21.48 -30.16
C SER A 25 7.75 21.29 -28.71
N GLU A 26 8.35 22.35 -28.16
CA GLU A 26 9.01 22.50 -26.84
C GLU A 26 10.11 21.47 -26.46
N ASP A 27 9.91 20.18 -26.69
CA ASP A 27 10.79 19.13 -26.13
C ASP A 27 11.92 18.66 -27.06
N ASN A 28 11.96 19.10 -28.33
CA ASN A 28 13.00 18.74 -29.31
C ASN A 28 13.36 17.24 -29.32
N VAL A 29 12.36 16.37 -29.16
CA VAL A 29 12.52 14.90 -29.13
C VAL A 29 12.38 14.34 -30.54
N PHE A 30 13.14 13.28 -30.83
CA PHE A 30 12.92 12.45 -32.03
C PHE A 30 12.09 11.23 -31.65
N VAL A 31 11.08 10.91 -32.47
CA VAL A 31 10.20 9.77 -32.24
C VAL A 31 10.10 8.95 -33.51
N ASN A 32 10.26 7.64 -33.38
CA ASN A 32 10.02 6.68 -34.46
C ASN A 32 8.60 6.17 -34.35
N VAL A 33 7.80 6.36 -35.40
CA VAL A 33 6.43 5.86 -35.46
C VAL A 33 6.39 4.72 -36.47
N VAL A 34 5.88 3.58 -36.03
CA VAL A 34 5.66 2.40 -36.89
C VAL A 34 4.17 2.28 -37.16
N ALA A 35 3.78 2.46 -38.42
CA ALA A 35 2.40 2.29 -38.87
C ALA A 35 2.26 1.06 -39.77
N SER A 36 1.16 0.34 -39.62
CA SER A 36 0.78 -0.76 -40.50
C SER A 36 -0.53 -0.44 -41.18
N ILE A 37 -0.51 -0.48 -42.51
CA ILE A 37 -1.68 -0.20 -43.34
C ILE A 37 -2.00 -1.45 -44.14
N GLN A 38 -3.29 -1.80 -44.13
CA GLN A 38 -3.86 -2.85 -44.95
C GLN A 38 -4.66 -2.20 -46.05
N TYR A 39 -4.38 -2.58 -47.30
CA TYR A 39 -5.14 -2.10 -48.44
C TYR A 39 -5.46 -3.25 -49.40
N ARG A 40 -6.49 -3.04 -50.21
CA ARG A 40 -6.87 -3.93 -51.31
C ARG A 40 -7.24 -3.11 -52.54
N ALA A 41 -6.99 -3.68 -53.71
CA ALA A 41 -7.49 -3.10 -54.95
C ALA A 41 -8.99 -3.43 -55.10
N LEU A 42 -9.79 -2.46 -55.55
CA LEU A 42 -11.19 -2.72 -55.88
C LEU A 42 -11.27 -3.51 -57.18
N ALA A 43 -12.06 -4.59 -57.20
CA ALA A 43 -12.21 -5.45 -58.38
C ALA A 43 -12.72 -4.65 -59.60
N ASP A 44 -13.63 -3.72 -59.37
CA ASP A 44 -14.25 -2.89 -60.42
C ASP A 44 -13.27 -1.85 -61.02
N LYS A 45 -12.18 -1.54 -60.31
CA LYS A 45 -11.15 -0.55 -60.71
C LYS A 45 -9.76 -1.18 -60.82
N ALA A 46 -9.68 -2.49 -61.04
CA ALA A 46 -8.40 -3.21 -61.10
C ALA A 46 -7.48 -2.70 -62.22
N SER A 47 -8.04 -2.32 -63.38
CA SER A 47 -7.28 -1.71 -64.49
C SER A 47 -6.68 -0.36 -64.09
N ASP A 48 -7.49 0.48 -63.43
CA ASP A 48 -7.07 1.80 -62.97
C ASP A 48 -5.96 1.70 -61.92
N ALA A 49 -6.11 0.78 -60.95
CA ALA A 49 -5.12 0.55 -59.91
C ALA A 49 -3.78 0.10 -60.49
N PHE A 50 -3.79 -0.74 -61.52
CA PHE A 50 -2.58 -1.26 -62.14
C PHE A 50 -1.87 -0.24 -63.05
N TYR A 51 -2.62 0.57 -63.80
CA TYR A 51 -2.04 1.49 -64.79
C TYR A 51 -1.81 2.91 -64.28
N LYS A 52 -2.53 3.38 -63.24
CA LYS A 52 -2.39 4.76 -62.73
C LYS A 52 -1.24 4.95 -61.76
N LEU A 53 -0.82 3.91 -61.04
CA LEU A 53 0.27 3.99 -60.07
C LEU A 53 1.40 3.02 -60.40
N THR A 54 2.62 3.55 -60.57
CA THR A 54 3.82 2.73 -60.77
C THR A 54 4.26 2.03 -59.49
N ASN A 55 4.17 2.70 -58.32
CA ASN A 55 4.56 2.14 -57.03
C ASN A 55 3.60 2.58 -55.91
N THR A 56 2.61 1.73 -55.65
CA THR A 56 1.58 1.93 -54.62
C THR A 56 2.16 2.03 -53.22
N ARG A 57 3.18 1.22 -52.89
CA ARG A 57 3.78 1.21 -51.56
C ARG A 57 4.46 2.54 -51.24
N SER A 58 5.27 3.06 -52.15
CA SER A 58 5.98 4.34 -51.95
C SER A 58 5.01 5.51 -51.89
N GLN A 59 3.93 5.49 -52.69
CA GLN A 59 2.94 6.55 -52.67
C GLN A 59 2.16 6.57 -51.34
N ILE A 60 1.71 5.40 -50.86
CA ILE A 60 1.06 5.28 -49.54
C ILE A 60 1.99 5.78 -48.44
N GLN A 61 3.28 5.43 -48.51
CA GLN A 61 4.27 5.87 -47.53
C GLN A 61 4.43 7.40 -47.49
N ALA A 62 4.43 8.06 -48.65
CA ALA A 62 4.52 9.52 -48.72
C ALA A 62 3.30 10.22 -48.08
N TYR A 63 2.09 9.72 -48.34
CA TYR A 63 0.86 10.30 -47.74
C TYR A 63 0.81 10.09 -46.23
N VAL A 64 1.15 8.88 -45.77
CA VAL A 64 1.20 8.56 -44.33
C VAL A 64 2.23 9.43 -43.63
N TYR A 65 3.39 9.63 -44.26
CA TYR A 65 4.43 10.52 -43.75
C TYR A 65 3.92 11.96 -43.59
N ASP A 66 3.22 12.50 -44.58
CA ASP A 66 2.68 13.86 -44.54
C ASP A 66 1.65 14.05 -43.41
N VAL A 67 0.71 13.10 -43.26
CA VAL A 67 -0.33 13.16 -42.22
C VAL A 67 0.28 13.04 -40.83
N ILE A 68 1.18 12.07 -40.61
CA ILE A 68 1.85 11.90 -39.31
C ILE A 68 2.67 13.16 -38.98
N ARG A 69 3.42 13.70 -39.96
CA ARG A 69 4.19 14.93 -39.79
C ARG A 69 3.32 16.15 -39.45
N ALA A 70 2.08 16.22 -39.93
CA ALA A 70 1.18 17.34 -39.68
C ALA A 70 0.43 17.24 -38.34
N SER A 71 0.16 16.02 -37.87
CA SER A 71 -0.66 15.76 -36.68
C SER A 71 0.19 15.61 -35.42
N VAL A 72 1.30 14.88 -35.50
CA VAL A 72 2.07 14.44 -34.33
C VAL A 72 2.78 15.60 -33.59
N PRO A 73 3.37 16.61 -34.26
CA PRO A 73 4.04 17.72 -33.56
C PRO A 73 3.12 18.67 -32.79
N LYS A 74 1.79 18.57 -32.96
CA LYS A 74 0.80 19.42 -32.28
C LYS A 74 0.41 18.88 -30.89
N LEU A 75 0.78 17.64 -30.59
CA LEU A 75 0.44 16.91 -29.37
C LEU A 75 1.68 16.75 -28.50
N ASN A 76 1.50 16.69 -27.17
CA ASN A 76 2.58 16.35 -26.26
C ASN A 76 2.96 14.87 -26.41
N LEU A 77 4.17 14.50 -25.99
CA LEU A 77 4.65 13.13 -26.14
C LEU A 77 3.73 12.11 -25.45
N ASP A 78 3.23 12.43 -24.25
CA ASP A 78 2.27 11.60 -23.51
C ASP A 78 0.92 11.50 -24.23
N ASP A 79 0.42 12.63 -24.76
CA ASP A 79 -0.85 12.67 -25.51
C ASP A 79 -0.77 11.85 -26.81
N VAL A 80 0.40 11.80 -27.47
CA VAL A 80 0.64 10.96 -28.64
C VAL A 80 0.53 9.47 -28.30
N PHE A 81 0.88 9.07 -27.07
CA PHE A 81 0.70 7.69 -26.61
C PHE A 81 -0.76 7.36 -26.27
N GLU A 82 -1.52 8.32 -25.75
CA GLU A 82 -2.93 8.15 -25.41
C GLU A 82 -3.83 8.19 -26.65
N GLN A 83 -3.54 9.10 -27.60
CA GLN A 83 -4.36 9.37 -28.80
C GLN A 83 -3.91 8.59 -30.04
N LYS A 84 -3.29 7.41 -29.89
CA LYS A 84 -2.83 6.58 -31.02
C LYS A 84 -3.95 6.26 -32.01
N ASP A 85 -5.15 5.98 -31.51
CA ASP A 85 -6.31 5.65 -32.34
C ASP A 85 -6.87 6.85 -33.11
N GLU A 86 -6.67 8.07 -32.59
CA GLU A 86 -7.07 9.29 -33.27
C GLU A 86 -6.13 9.59 -34.44
N ILE A 87 -4.82 9.45 -34.22
CA ILE A 87 -3.82 9.58 -35.29
C ILE A 87 -4.05 8.50 -36.36
N ALA A 88 -4.35 7.26 -35.96
CA ALA A 88 -4.64 6.17 -36.89
C ALA A 88 -5.88 6.49 -37.77
N ARG A 89 -6.95 7.02 -37.16
CA ARG A 89 -8.16 7.46 -37.89
C ARG A 89 -7.88 8.62 -38.84
N ALA A 90 -7.11 9.61 -38.41
CA ALA A 90 -6.73 10.74 -39.27
C ALA A 90 -5.92 10.27 -40.51
N VAL A 91 -5.01 9.31 -40.32
CA VAL A 91 -4.26 8.70 -41.44
C VAL A 91 -5.19 7.90 -42.35
N GLU A 92 -6.14 7.14 -41.79
CA GLU A 92 -7.11 6.38 -42.57
C GLU A 92 -7.98 7.28 -43.45
N ASP A 93 -8.56 8.35 -42.89
CA ASP A 93 -9.45 9.27 -43.60
C ASP A 93 -8.75 9.98 -44.76
N GLU A 94 -7.53 10.48 -44.54
CA GLU A 94 -6.76 11.15 -45.60
C GLU A 94 -6.27 10.17 -46.67
N LEU A 95 -5.82 8.99 -46.26
CA LEU A 95 -5.36 7.96 -47.19
C LEU A 95 -6.53 7.41 -48.03
N GLN A 96 -7.70 7.21 -47.43
CA GLN A 96 -8.94 6.79 -48.11
C GLN A 96 -9.31 7.78 -49.23
N LYS A 97 -9.31 9.09 -48.93
CA LYS A 97 -9.61 10.14 -49.92
C LYS A 97 -8.62 10.11 -51.09
N ALA A 98 -7.31 10.07 -50.81
CA ALA A 98 -6.29 10.07 -51.84
C ALA A 98 -6.31 8.78 -52.69
N MET A 99 -6.38 7.62 -52.05
CA MET A 99 -6.23 6.30 -52.70
C MET A 99 -7.49 5.83 -53.43
N SER A 100 -8.67 6.33 -53.05
CA SER A 100 -9.94 6.01 -53.73
C SER A 100 -9.94 6.42 -55.21
N SER A 101 -9.24 7.53 -55.55
CA SER A 101 -9.09 8.03 -56.93
C SER A 101 -8.27 7.10 -57.83
N TYR A 102 -7.39 6.33 -57.20
CA TYR A 102 -6.50 5.36 -57.85
C TYR A 102 -7.04 3.93 -57.83
N GLY A 103 -8.22 3.69 -57.24
CA GLY A 103 -8.85 2.36 -57.23
C GLY A 103 -8.37 1.45 -56.08
N TYR A 104 -7.74 2.01 -55.05
CA TYR A 104 -7.37 1.30 -53.83
C TYR A 104 -8.32 1.66 -52.69
N GLU A 105 -8.67 0.65 -51.90
CA GLU A 105 -9.45 0.77 -50.67
C GLU A 105 -8.55 0.46 -49.48
N ILE A 106 -8.58 1.34 -48.48
CA ILE A 106 -7.87 1.12 -47.22
C ILE A 106 -8.81 0.31 -46.32
N VAL A 107 -8.34 -0.84 -45.87
CA VAL A 107 -9.11 -1.75 -45.01
C VAL A 107 -8.96 -1.33 -43.56
N GLN A 108 -7.73 -1.05 -43.13
CA GLN A 108 -7.43 -0.65 -41.76
C GLN A 108 -6.05 0.00 -41.67
N THR A 109 -5.95 1.04 -40.85
CA THR A 109 -4.68 1.65 -40.44
C THR A 109 -4.46 1.45 -38.95
N LEU A 110 -3.28 0.97 -38.55
CA LEU A 110 -2.91 0.82 -37.14
C LEU A 110 -1.54 1.44 -36.89
N ILE A 111 -1.40 2.15 -35.78
CA ILE A 111 -0.10 2.55 -35.26
C ILE A 111 0.39 1.42 -34.34
N VAL A 112 1.44 0.73 -34.77
CA VAL A 112 1.99 -0.45 -34.09
C VAL A 112 2.82 -0.02 -32.90
N ASP A 113 3.71 0.95 -33.10
CA ASP A 113 4.65 1.38 -32.06
C ASP A 113 5.06 2.85 -32.23
N ILE A 114 5.39 3.47 -31.10
CA ILE A 114 5.88 4.84 -31.00
C ILE A 114 7.07 4.82 -30.04
N GLU A 115 8.28 4.95 -30.59
CA GLU A 115 9.52 4.84 -29.84
C GLU A 115 10.25 6.20 -29.82
N PRO A 116 10.28 6.92 -28.68
CA PRO A 116 11.11 8.11 -28.53
C PRO A 116 12.59 7.73 -28.51
N ASP A 117 13.45 8.74 -28.66
CA ASP A 117 14.90 8.56 -28.52
C ASP A 117 15.26 7.87 -27.19
N LYS A 118 16.32 7.06 -27.20
CA LYS A 118 16.77 6.28 -26.03
C LYS A 118 17.00 7.18 -24.81
N HIS A 119 17.58 8.36 -25.00
CA HIS A 119 17.85 9.28 -23.90
C HIS A 119 16.56 9.75 -23.22
N VAL A 120 15.56 10.12 -24.01
CA VAL A 120 14.25 10.57 -23.51
C VAL A 120 13.49 9.42 -22.86
N LYS A 121 13.52 8.23 -23.45
CA LYS A 121 12.92 7.03 -22.87
C LYS A 121 13.49 6.70 -21.50
N HIS A 122 14.82 6.81 -21.34
CA HIS A 122 15.46 6.61 -20.03
C HIS A 122 15.03 7.68 -19.03
N ALA A 123 15.08 8.96 -19.41
CA ALA A 123 14.69 10.06 -18.53
C ALA A 123 13.22 9.96 -18.08
N MET A 124 12.29 9.67 -18.99
CA MET A 124 10.88 9.47 -18.64
C MET A 124 10.69 8.29 -17.68
N ASN A 125 11.39 7.18 -17.91
CA ASN A 125 11.32 6.02 -17.02
C ASN A 125 11.86 6.35 -15.62
N GLU A 126 12.93 7.13 -15.52
CA GLU A 126 13.47 7.59 -14.24
C GLU A 126 12.51 8.54 -13.52
N ILE A 127 11.91 9.51 -14.22
CA ILE A 127 10.91 10.42 -13.66
C ILE A 127 9.70 9.65 -13.14
N ASN A 128 9.19 8.70 -13.93
CA ASN A 128 8.05 7.87 -13.54
C ASN A 128 8.39 6.94 -12.36
N ALA A 129 9.58 6.36 -12.35
CA ALA A 129 10.06 5.55 -11.23
C ALA A 129 10.19 6.41 -9.96
N ALA A 130 10.78 7.59 -10.05
CA ALA A 130 10.93 8.53 -8.93
C ALA A 130 9.57 9.00 -8.41
N ALA A 131 8.61 9.31 -9.29
CA ALA A 131 7.26 9.70 -8.90
C ALA A 131 6.55 8.57 -8.13
N ARG A 132 6.64 7.32 -8.62
CA ARG A 132 6.11 6.13 -7.93
C ARG A 132 6.78 5.90 -6.59
N LEU A 133 8.11 6.03 -6.53
CA LEU A 133 8.87 5.92 -5.28
C LEU A 133 8.47 7.00 -4.27
N ARG A 134 8.21 8.23 -4.72
CA ARG A 134 7.76 9.32 -3.85
C ARG A 134 6.38 9.05 -3.25
N VAL A 135 5.44 8.54 -4.04
CA VAL A 135 4.11 8.15 -3.56
C VAL A 135 4.24 7.01 -2.53
N ALA A 136 4.98 5.96 -2.87
CA ALA A 136 5.20 4.84 -1.96
C ALA A 136 5.91 5.26 -0.65
N ALA A 137 6.89 6.17 -0.73
CA ALA A 137 7.57 6.71 0.44
C ALA A 137 6.63 7.53 1.34
N ASN A 138 5.75 8.34 0.74
CA ASN A 138 4.76 9.11 1.49
C ASN A 138 3.75 8.18 2.20
N GLU A 139 3.21 7.19 1.49
CA GLU A 139 2.29 6.21 2.08
C GLU A 139 2.95 5.41 3.22
N LYS A 140 4.21 5.02 3.03
CA LYS A 140 4.98 4.32 4.08
C LYS A 140 5.21 5.21 5.30
N ALA A 141 5.57 6.47 5.08
CA ALA A 141 5.77 7.42 6.18
C ALA A 141 4.46 7.67 6.95
N GLU A 142 3.33 7.74 6.24
CA GLU A 142 2.01 7.90 6.85
C GLU A 142 1.59 6.65 7.64
N ALA A 143 1.85 5.45 7.09
CA ALA A 143 1.63 4.19 7.78
C ALA A 143 2.48 4.07 9.07
N GLU A 144 3.75 4.47 9.02
CA GLU A 144 4.64 4.44 10.18
C GLU A 144 4.17 5.40 11.28
N LYS A 145 3.73 6.61 10.89
CA LYS A 145 3.12 7.57 11.81
C LYS A 145 1.88 6.99 12.51
N ILE A 146 0.96 6.37 11.75
CA ILE A 146 -0.25 5.76 12.31
C ILE A 146 0.13 4.63 13.27
N LEU A 147 1.09 3.78 12.90
CA LEU A 147 1.55 2.67 13.73
C LEU A 147 2.16 3.17 15.05
N GLN A 148 2.96 4.22 15.01
CA GLN A 148 3.57 4.82 16.21
C GLN A 148 2.51 5.40 17.15
N ILE A 149 1.52 6.13 16.61
CA ILE A 149 0.42 6.69 17.40
C ILE A 149 -0.40 5.56 18.03
N LYS A 150 -0.79 4.55 17.25
CA LYS A 150 -1.58 3.42 17.74
C LYS A 150 -0.85 2.61 18.81
N ARG A 151 0.46 2.48 18.69
CA ARG A 151 1.29 1.84 19.72
C ARG A 151 1.30 2.66 21.01
N ALA A 152 1.48 3.98 20.91
CA ALA A 152 1.45 4.86 22.07
C ALA A 152 0.07 4.86 22.77
N GLU A 153 -1.01 4.88 21.99
CA GLU A 153 -2.39 4.76 22.51
C GLU A 153 -2.58 3.43 23.24
N GLY A 154 -2.17 2.30 22.63
CA GLY A 154 -2.28 0.99 23.26
C GLY A 154 -1.44 0.84 24.53
N GLU A 155 -0.24 1.44 24.58
CA GLU A 155 0.59 1.46 25.80
C GLU A 155 -0.04 2.29 26.92
N ALA A 156 -0.65 3.44 26.58
CA ALA A 156 -1.35 4.29 27.54
C ALA A 156 -2.60 3.58 28.10
N GLU A 157 -3.41 2.99 27.23
CA GLU A 157 -4.62 2.26 27.61
C GLU A 157 -4.28 1.02 28.45
N SER A 158 -3.24 0.26 28.07
CA SER A 158 -2.77 -0.90 28.84
C SER A 158 -2.35 -0.51 30.26
N LYS A 159 -1.57 0.57 30.43
CA LYS A 159 -1.18 1.08 31.75
C LYS A 159 -2.39 1.52 32.57
N TYR A 160 -3.35 2.18 31.94
CA TYR A 160 -4.57 2.61 32.62
C TYR A 160 -5.40 1.41 33.09
N LEU A 161 -5.67 0.44 32.21
CA LEU A 161 -6.41 -0.78 32.56
C LEU A 161 -5.68 -1.59 33.64
N SER A 162 -4.35 -1.68 33.59
CA SER A 162 -3.55 -2.31 34.64
C SER A 162 -3.70 -1.60 35.98
N GLY A 163 -3.65 -0.27 36.01
CA GLY A 163 -3.85 0.53 37.23
C GLY A 163 -5.25 0.34 37.82
N MET A 164 -6.28 0.37 36.96
CA MET A 164 -7.66 0.08 37.37
C MET A 164 -7.82 -1.35 37.89
N GLY A 165 -7.16 -2.31 37.26
CA GLY A 165 -7.16 -3.70 37.71
C GLY A 165 -6.60 -3.84 39.12
N ILE A 166 -5.45 -3.22 39.40
CA ILE A 166 -4.83 -3.23 40.74
C ILE A 166 -5.75 -2.55 41.77
N ALA A 167 -6.36 -1.41 41.44
CA ALA A 167 -7.26 -0.70 42.35
C ALA A 167 -8.49 -1.56 42.68
N ARG A 168 -9.14 -2.15 41.67
CA ARG A 168 -10.29 -3.06 41.86
C ARG A 168 -9.90 -4.31 42.63
N GLN A 169 -8.74 -4.90 42.36
CA GLN A 169 -8.21 -6.03 43.10
C GLN A 169 -8.01 -5.68 44.57
N ARG A 170 -7.39 -4.53 44.88
CA ARG A 170 -7.21 -4.06 46.26
C ARG A 170 -8.55 -3.87 46.97
N GLN A 171 -9.53 -3.31 46.30
CA GLN A 171 -10.86 -3.12 46.88
C GLN A 171 -11.54 -4.46 47.19
N ALA A 172 -11.51 -5.41 46.26
CA ALA A 172 -12.04 -6.76 46.48
C ALA A 172 -11.35 -7.49 47.65
N ILE A 173 -10.04 -7.30 47.83
CA ILE A 173 -9.30 -7.85 48.98
C ILE A 173 -9.79 -7.24 50.30
N VAL A 174 -9.95 -5.91 50.36
CA VAL A 174 -10.42 -5.22 51.58
C VAL A 174 -11.84 -5.65 51.93
N ASP A 175 -12.73 -5.72 50.94
CA ASP A 175 -14.11 -6.15 51.13
C ASP A 175 -14.18 -7.62 51.60
N GLY A 176 -13.43 -8.52 50.96
CA GLY A 176 -13.35 -9.92 51.38
C GLY A 176 -12.76 -10.12 52.77
N LEU A 177 -11.78 -9.29 53.16
CA LEU A 177 -11.21 -9.33 54.51
C LEU A 177 -12.21 -8.82 55.56
N ARG A 178 -12.94 -7.74 55.25
CA ARG A 178 -14.01 -7.24 56.10
C ARG A 178 -15.07 -8.31 56.35
N ASP A 179 -15.52 -8.98 55.30
CA ASP A 179 -16.51 -10.06 55.41
C ASP A 179 -15.97 -11.23 56.25
N SER A 180 -14.69 -11.58 56.06
CA SER A 180 -14.01 -12.62 56.84
C SER A 180 -13.95 -12.26 58.33
N VAL A 181 -13.65 -10.99 58.66
CA VAL A 181 -13.57 -10.51 60.05
C VAL A 181 -14.95 -10.53 60.71
N LEU A 182 -16.01 -10.11 60.02
CA LEU A 182 -17.38 -10.16 60.51
C LEU A 182 -17.83 -11.61 60.74
N GLY A 183 -17.61 -12.49 59.76
CA GLY A 183 -17.99 -13.90 59.88
C GLY A 183 -17.27 -14.65 61.00
N PHE A 184 -16.00 -14.34 61.28
CA PHE A 184 -15.28 -14.93 62.42
C PHE A 184 -15.77 -14.40 63.76
N SER A 185 -16.05 -13.09 63.85
CA SER A 185 -16.52 -12.44 65.07
C SER A 185 -17.90 -12.92 65.52
N GLU A 186 -18.77 -13.33 64.58
CA GLU A 186 -20.11 -13.84 64.91
C GLU A 186 -20.09 -15.30 65.37
N ASN A 187 -19.20 -16.12 64.81
CA ASN A 187 -19.19 -17.58 65.04
C ASN A 187 -18.30 -18.04 66.19
N VAL A 188 -17.40 -17.19 66.71
CA VAL A 188 -16.49 -17.51 67.82
C VAL A 188 -16.68 -16.51 68.96
N PRO A 189 -17.37 -16.86 70.05
CA PRO A 189 -17.61 -15.92 71.16
C PRO A 189 -16.32 -15.66 71.96
N GLY A 190 -15.95 -14.39 72.10
CA GLY A 190 -14.84 -13.92 72.94
C GLY A 190 -13.61 -13.37 72.20
N THR A 191 -13.57 -13.44 70.87
CA THR A 191 -12.45 -12.88 70.07
C THR A 191 -12.67 -11.41 69.73
N SER A 192 -11.65 -10.59 69.95
CA SER A 192 -11.65 -9.18 69.55
C SER A 192 -11.32 -9.05 68.05
N ALA A 193 -11.83 -7.99 67.40
CA ALA A 193 -11.41 -7.63 66.04
C ALA A 193 -9.88 -7.49 65.90
N LYS A 194 -9.17 -7.19 66.99
CA LYS A 194 -7.70 -7.17 67.03
C LYS A 194 -7.08 -8.55 66.87
N ASP A 195 -7.65 -9.59 67.48
CA ASP A 195 -7.10 -10.94 67.45
C ASP A 195 -7.25 -11.56 66.05
N VAL A 196 -8.36 -11.26 65.36
CA VAL A 196 -8.59 -11.69 63.97
C VAL A 196 -7.62 -11.00 63.01
N MET A 197 -7.37 -9.70 63.20
CA MET A 197 -6.39 -8.96 62.38
C MET A 197 -4.96 -9.46 62.60
N ASP A 198 -4.57 -9.77 63.84
CA ASP A 198 -3.25 -10.34 64.13
C ASP A 198 -3.09 -11.73 63.49
N MET A 199 -4.13 -12.56 63.47
CA MET A 199 -4.12 -13.86 62.76
C MET A 199 -4.00 -13.70 61.24
N VAL A 200 -4.72 -12.74 60.64
CA VAL A 200 -4.65 -12.42 59.20
C VAL A 200 -3.23 -11.98 58.81
N LEU A 201 -2.61 -11.11 59.58
CA LEU A 201 -1.24 -10.63 59.34
C LEU A 201 -0.22 -11.76 59.35
N VAL A 202 -0.38 -12.72 60.28
CA VAL A 202 0.46 -13.93 60.34
C VAL A 202 0.27 -14.80 59.11
N THR A 203 -0.96 -15.06 58.68
CA THR A 203 -1.22 -15.83 57.44
C THR A 203 -0.67 -15.13 56.20
N GLN A 204 -0.81 -13.81 56.10
CA GLN A 204 -0.31 -13.04 54.95
C GLN A 204 1.23 -13.00 54.92
N TYR A 205 1.87 -12.99 56.08
CA TYR A 205 3.32 -13.19 56.20
C TYR A 205 3.75 -14.57 55.68
N PHE A 206 3.02 -15.64 56.00
CA PHE A 206 3.31 -16.97 55.46
C PHE A 206 3.03 -17.09 53.95
N ASP A 207 1.95 -16.50 53.45
CA ASP A 207 1.63 -16.50 52.02
C ASP A 207 2.66 -15.70 51.21
N THR A 208 3.09 -14.53 51.70
CA THR A 208 4.18 -13.78 51.05
C THR A 208 5.49 -14.57 51.04
N MET A 209 5.83 -15.28 52.13
CA MET A 209 6.97 -16.20 52.14
C MET A 209 6.81 -17.35 51.14
N LYS A 210 5.60 -17.91 51.00
CA LYS A 210 5.30 -18.96 50.03
C LYS A 210 5.42 -18.46 48.59
N ASP A 211 4.90 -17.28 48.27
CA ASP A 211 4.99 -16.67 46.94
C ASP A 211 6.42 -16.29 46.57
N ILE A 212 7.21 -15.78 47.53
CA ILE A 212 8.65 -15.56 47.37
C ILE A 212 9.37 -16.90 47.13
N GLY A 213 8.99 -17.94 47.87
CA GLY A 213 9.51 -19.29 47.70
C GLY A 213 9.15 -19.92 46.35
N ALA A 214 7.97 -19.64 45.81
CA ALA A 214 7.49 -20.20 44.55
C ALA A 214 7.92 -19.41 43.30
N SER A 215 8.03 -18.08 43.40
CA SER A 215 8.38 -17.19 42.27
C SER A 215 9.89 -17.11 42.00
N SER A 216 10.71 -17.78 42.81
CA SER A 216 12.17 -17.67 42.85
C SER A 216 12.91 -18.65 41.93
N SER A 217 12.52 -18.78 40.66
CA SER A 217 13.45 -19.38 39.68
C SER A 217 14.70 -18.51 39.44
N LYS A 218 14.73 -17.26 39.96
CA LYS A 218 15.84 -16.30 39.78
C LYS A 218 16.22 -15.43 41.00
N SER A 219 15.69 -15.66 42.20
CA SER A 219 16.12 -14.93 43.41
C SER A 219 16.96 -15.81 44.33
N SER A 220 18.25 -15.53 44.38
CA SER A 220 19.26 -16.24 45.16
C SER A 220 19.30 -15.72 46.61
N THR A 221 18.75 -16.49 47.55
CA THR A 221 18.95 -16.36 49.01
C THR A 221 18.33 -15.12 49.67
N VAL A 222 17.16 -15.31 50.30
CA VAL A 222 16.55 -14.33 51.23
C VAL A 222 16.80 -14.79 52.67
N PHE A 223 17.54 -14.00 53.46
CA PHE A 223 17.75 -14.28 54.88
C PHE A 223 16.56 -13.80 55.71
N ILE A 224 15.80 -14.74 56.27
CA ILE A 224 14.65 -14.47 57.12
C ILE A 224 15.07 -14.61 58.59
N PRO A 225 14.91 -13.58 59.44
CA PRO A 225 15.10 -13.72 60.88
C PRO A 225 14.00 -14.64 61.42
N HIS A 226 14.35 -15.88 61.76
CA HIS A 226 13.43 -16.98 62.07
C HIS A 226 13.20 -17.18 63.58
N GLY A 227 13.25 -16.10 64.36
CA GLY A 227 12.91 -16.13 65.79
C GLY A 227 11.40 -15.95 65.99
N PRO A 228 10.75 -16.67 66.92
CA PRO A 228 9.33 -16.45 67.28
C PRO A 228 9.02 -15.00 67.73
N GLY A 229 10.04 -14.30 68.24
CA GLY A 229 9.96 -12.88 68.59
C GLY A 229 9.98 -11.92 67.40
N ALA A 230 10.51 -12.33 66.25
CA ALA A 230 10.68 -11.47 65.08
C ALA A 230 9.33 -10.99 64.52
N VAL A 231 8.31 -11.84 64.53
CA VAL A 231 6.96 -11.46 64.08
C VAL A 231 6.34 -10.44 65.04
N ARG A 232 6.53 -10.60 66.36
CA ARG A 232 6.07 -9.64 67.37
C ARG A 232 6.80 -8.31 67.25
N ASP A 233 8.11 -8.36 66.99
CA ASP A 233 8.93 -7.17 66.83
C ASP A 233 8.57 -6.41 65.54
N VAL A 234 8.34 -7.11 64.43
CA VAL A 234 7.87 -6.50 63.17
C VAL A 234 6.48 -5.90 63.34
N ALA A 235 5.54 -6.62 63.97
CA ALA A 235 4.20 -6.11 64.24
C ALA A 235 4.23 -4.87 65.16
N SER A 236 5.09 -4.88 66.20
CA SER A 236 5.31 -3.74 67.10
C SER A 236 5.90 -2.53 66.37
N GLN A 237 6.90 -2.76 65.50
CA GLN A 237 7.54 -1.70 64.71
C GLN A 237 6.55 -1.06 63.72
N ILE A 238 5.73 -1.86 63.02
CA ILE A 238 4.69 -1.35 62.11
C ILE A 238 3.65 -0.52 62.88
N ARG A 239 3.20 -1.01 64.04
CA ARG A 239 2.21 -0.32 64.89
C ARG A 239 2.75 1.00 65.43
N ASN A 240 3.98 1.03 65.93
CA ASN A 240 4.62 2.25 66.42
C ASN A 240 4.87 3.26 65.29
N GLY A 241 5.27 2.79 64.11
CA GLY A 241 5.42 3.63 62.92
C GLY A 241 4.12 4.32 62.50
N LEU A 242 2.99 3.59 62.51
CA LEU A 242 1.67 4.16 62.19
C LEU A 242 1.17 5.16 63.23
N LEU A 243 1.37 4.87 64.53
CA LEU A 243 1.02 5.79 65.61
C LEU A 243 1.86 7.08 65.57
N GLN A 244 3.14 6.97 65.22
CA GLN A 244 4.02 8.12 65.08
C GLN A 244 3.69 8.95 63.84
N ALA A 245 3.27 8.31 62.74
CA ALA A 245 2.75 9.01 61.56
C ALA A 245 1.44 9.77 61.85
N GLN A 246 0.54 9.21 62.67
CA GLN A 246 -0.68 9.90 63.11
C GLN A 246 -0.39 11.11 64.01
N ASN A 247 0.63 11.04 64.87
CA ASN A 247 1.04 12.14 65.74
C ASN A 247 1.78 13.29 65.00
N MET A 248 2.26 13.06 63.77
CA MET A 248 2.86 14.12 62.93
C MET A 248 1.84 14.86 62.04
N HIS A 249 0.55 14.48 62.09
CA HIS A 249 -0.52 15.09 61.31
C HIS A 249 -1.51 15.95 62.13
N GLN A 250 -1.17 16.26 63.39
CA GLN A 250 -1.73 17.39 64.14
C GLN A 250 -0.69 18.51 64.23
#